data_AF-A0A1F8SNV0-F1
#
_entry.id   AF-A0A1F8SNV0-F1
#
_cell.length_a   1.000
_cell.length_b   1.000
_cell.length_c   1.000
_cell.angle_alpha   90.00
_cell.angle_beta   90.00
_cell.angle_gamma   90.00
#
_symmetry.space_group_name_H-M   'P 1'
#
loop_
_entity.id
_entity.type
_entity.pdbx_description
1 polymer ?
#
loop_
_entity_poly.entity_id
_entity_poly.type
_entity_poly.pdbx_seq_one_letter_code
_entity_poly.pdbx_strand_id
1 'polypeptide(L)' 'MPVILSPDSYQVWLDVEEQKPEYLTALLVPYPSSAMSAYPVSKIVNAPQNDTPECIKPISG' A
#
# COMPACT_ATOMS: atom_id res chain seq x y z
N MET A 1 -2.11 2.29 -8.21
CA MET A 1 -2.58 1.94 -6.86
C MET A 1 -2.08 0.54 -6.55
N PRO A 2 -1.42 0.31 -5.41
CA PRO A 2 -1.02 -1.04 -5.01
C PRO A 2 -2.25 -1.89 -4.66
N VAL A 3 -2.09 -3.21 -4.70
CA VAL A 3 -3.05 -4.15 -4.07
C VAL A 3 -2.78 -4.11 -2.57
N ILE A 4 -3.76 -3.66 -1.79
CA ILE A 4 -3.67 -3.57 -0.33
C ILE A 4 -4.54 -4.68 0.25
N LEU A 5 -3.93 -5.58 1.01
CA LEU A 5 -4.61 -6.73 1.59
C LEU A 5 -5.17 -6.40 2.98
N SER A 6 -6.34 -6.95 3.29
CA SER A 6 -6.80 -7.07 4.68
C SER A 6 -5.87 -7.99 5.46
N PRO A 7 -5.61 -7.75 6.76
CA PRO A 7 -4.88 -8.67 7.62
C PRO A 7 -5.39 -10.12 7.57
N ASP A 8 -6.70 -10.31 7.41
CA ASP A 8 -7.33 -11.64 7.33
C ASP A 8 -6.91 -12.42 6.08
N SER A 9 -6.45 -11.73 5.03
CA SER A 9 -6.01 -12.32 3.77
C SER A 9 -4.51 -12.65 3.75
N TYR A 10 -3.75 -12.31 4.80
CA TYR A 10 -2.30 -12.50 4.80
C TYR A 10 -1.91 -13.97 4.73
N GLN A 11 -2.65 -14.85 5.41
CA GLN A 11 -2.37 -16.30 5.37
C GLN A 11 -2.49 -16.84 3.94
N VAL A 12 -3.56 -16.48 3.22
CA VAL A 12 -3.77 -16.90 1.83
C VAL A 12 -2.68 -16.34 0.92
N TRP A 13 -2.22 -15.11 1.15
CA TRP A 13 -1.18 -14.48 0.34
C TRP A 13 0.22 -15.07 0.57
N LEU A 14 0.53 -15.49 1.80
CA LEU A 14 1.84 -15.97 2.20
C LEU A 14 1.97 -17.50 2.16
N ASP A 15 0.90 -18.22 1.88
CA ASP A 15 0.92 -19.68 1.77
C ASP A 15 1.67 -20.11 0.50
N VAL A 16 2.87 -20.65 0.69
CA VAL A 16 3.73 -21.14 -0.40
C VAL A 16 3.26 -22.49 -0.96
N GLU A 17 2.43 -23.22 -0.21
CA GLU A 17 1.89 -24.51 -0.63
C GLU A 17 0.61 -24.36 -1.46
N GLU A 18 -0.03 -23.18 -1.42
CA GLU A 18 -1.19 -22.90 -2.26
C GLU A 18 -0.77 -22.64 -3.71
N GLN A 19 -1.20 -23.54 -4.60
CA GLN A 19 -0.82 -23.54 -6.02
C GLN A 19 -1.97 -23.14 -6.94
N LYS A 20 -3.19 -22.97 -6.41
CA LYS A 20 -4.36 -22.60 -7.20
C LYS A 20 -4.39 -21.08 -7.42
N PRO A 21 -4.19 -20.60 -8.67
CA PRO A 21 -4.12 -19.17 -8.94
C PRO A 21 -5.41 -18.43 -8.56
N GLU A 22 -6.56 -19.11 -8.58
CA GLU A 22 -7.87 -18.50 -8.34
C GLU A 22 -7.93 -17.83 -6.96
N TYR A 23 -7.34 -18.45 -5.93
CA TYR A 23 -7.34 -17.89 -4.58
C TYR A 23 -6.53 -16.61 -4.46
N LEU A 24 -5.39 -16.52 -5.14
CA LEU A 24 -4.57 -15.31 -5.15
C LEU A 24 -5.21 -14.22 -6.03
N THR A 25 -5.77 -14.57 -7.18
CA THR A 25 -6.43 -13.60 -8.07
C THR A 25 -7.65 -12.95 -7.42
N ALA A 26 -8.36 -13.67 -6.54
CA ALA A 26 -9.48 -13.12 -5.77
C ALA A 26 -9.06 -12.00 -4.79
N LEU A 27 -7.79 -11.95 -4.41
CA LEU A 27 -7.23 -10.90 -3.55
C LEU A 27 -6.81 -9.63 -4.33
N LEU A 28 -6.69 -9.72 -5.66
CA LEU A 28 -6.21 -8.62 -6.53
C LEU A 28 -7.32 -7.61 -6.85
N VAL A 29 -7.97 -7.10 -5.81
CA VAL A 29 -9.06 -6.12 -5.92
C VAL A 29 -8.60 -4.74 -5.45
N PRO A 30 -9.17 -3.65 -6.00
CA PRO A 30 -8.91 -2.31 -5.49
C PRO A 30 -9.32 -2.18 -4.02
N TYR A 31 -8.46 -1.57 -3.20
CA TYR A 31 -8.79 -1.27 -1.81
C TYR A 31 -9.82 -0.13 -1.73
N PRO A 32 -10.79 -0.17 -0.77
CA PRO A 32 -11.79 0.88 -0.65
C PRO A 32 -11.16 2.25 -0.44
N SER A 33 -11.43 3.20 -1.36
CA SER A 33 -10.88 4.56 -1.27
C SER A 33 -11.35 5.32 -0.04
N SER A 34 -12.54 5.00 0.49
CA SER A 34 -13.08 5.56 1.73
C SER A 34 -12.29 5.15 2.98
N ALA A 35 -11.54 4.04 2.91
CA ALA A 35 -10.63 3.60 3.96
C ALA A 35 -9.20 4.17 3.78
N MET A 36 -9.00 5.07 2.82
CA MET A 36 -7.72 5.71 2.53
C MET A 36 -7.80 7.22 2.73
N SER A 37 -6.65 7.83 3.00
CA SER A 37 -6.48 9.29 3.03
C SER A 37 -5.20 9.67 2.32
N ALA A 38 -5.21 10.80 1.62
CA ALA A 38 -4.06 11.34 0.90
C ALA A 38 -3.95 12.84 1.16
N TYR A 39 -2.72 13.34 1.25
CA TYR A 39 -2.43 14.75 1.46
C TYR A 39 -1.14 15.13 0.72
N PRO A 40 -0.98 16.39 0.30
CA PRO A 40 0.22 16.85 -0.36
C PRO A 40 1.40 16.86 0.61
N VAL A 41 2.59 16.49 0.11
CA VAL A 41 3.86 16.50 0.85
C VAL A 41 4.89 17.32 0.07
N SER A 42 6.01 17.61 0.73
CA SER A 42 7.10 18.36 0.11
C SER A 42 7.80 17.55 -0.99
N LYS A 43 8.27 18.23 -2.04
CA LYS A 43 9.05 17.61 -3.14
C LYS A 43 10.39 17.04 -2.70
N ILE A 44 10.84 17.28 -1.47
CA ILE A 44 12.09 16.70 -0.94
C ILE A 44 12.08 15.16 -1.02
N VAL A 45 10.90 14.52 -0.95
CA VAL A 45 10.73 13.07 -1.05
C VAL A 45 11.18 12.51 -2.41
N ASN A 46 11.28 13.35 -3.44
CA ASN A 46 11.71 12.93 -4.78
C ASN A 46 13.21 12.58 -4.85
N ALA A 47 14.03 13.03 -3.90
CA ALA A 47 15.44 12.67 -3.81
C ALA A 47 15.61 11.49 -2.83
N PRO A 48 16.04 10.30 -3.30
CA PRO A 48 16.06 9.09 -2.48
C PRO A 48 17.06 9.14 -1.31
N GLN A 49 17.98 10.10 -1.31
CA GLN A 49 18.92 10.32 -0.20
C GLN A 49 18.23 10.96 1.03
N ASN A 50 17.04 11.55 0.87
CA ASN A 50 16.31 12.19 1.95
C ASN A 50 15.46 11.15 2.70
N ASP A 51 16.06 10.56 3.73
CA ASP A 51 15.35 9.69 4.69
C ASP A 51 15.06 10.47 5.98
N THR A 52 14.05 11.32 5.92
CA THR A 52 13.69 12.23 7.01
C THR A 52 12.17 12.27 7.21
N PRO A 53 11.68 12.55 8.43
CA PRO A 53 10.23 12.65 8.69
C PRO A 53 9.49 13.61 7.77
N GLU A 54 10.17 14.64 7.26
CA GLU A 54 9.65 15.67 6.37
C GLU A 54 9.13 15.10 5.04
N CYS A 55 9.60 13.91 4.63
CA CYS A 55 9.16 13.23 3.41
C CYS A 55 7.68 12.81 3.45
N ILE A 56 7.10 12.62 4.63
CA ILE A 56 5.71 12.22 4.82
C ILE A 56 4.88 13.26 5.59
N LYS A 57 5.47 14.38 6.02
CA LYS A 57 4.71 15.43 6.70
C LYS A 57 3.84 16.18 5.68
N PRO A 58 2.57 16.48 6.01
CA PRO A 58 1.75 17.36 5.18
C PRO A 58 2.40 18.74 5.04
N ILE A 59 2.33 19.32 3.84
CA ILE A 59 2.67 20.73 3.67
C ILE A 59 1.48 21.60 4.09
N SER A 60 1.74 22.62 4.91
CA SER A 60 0.76 23.70 5.12
C SER A 60 0.79 24.58 3.88
N GLY A 61 -0.39 24.82 3.28
CA GLY A 61 -0.54 25.69 2.11
C GLY A 61 -0.29 27.16 2.43
#